data_AF-A0A0D6AWJ9-F1
#
_entry.id   AF-A0A0D6AWJ9-F1
#
_cell.length_a   1.000
_cell.length_b   1.000
_cell.length_c   1.000
_cell.angle_alpha   90.00
_cell.angle_beta   90.00
_cell.angle_gamma   90.00
#
_symmetry.space_group_name_H-M   'P 1'
#
loop_
_entity.id
_entity.type
_entity.pdbx_description
1 polymer ?
#
loop_
_entity_poly.entity_id
_entity_poly.type
_entity_poly.pdbx_seq_one_letter_code
_entity_poly.pdbx_strand_id
1 'polypeptide(L)'
;MTEKRKKIPESVKLQLWVKSAGRCQFKGCNKPVWYNGLTLNQGNFAEVAHIIGSSKDGPRGTEESEELQTDFDNLMLLCESCHNEIDRNSNLKKYPNELLRQWKREHEERIEIQTSISEEISKSTVLQLAVNIGERFVPINIEAVKKAMFPKFPTDFKGIKIEEQSFDRYATPQEWQTFAETKIKRKIQWCLNEGIDDVKIKHLSIFGISPMPFLMYLGNFIGDTIPADIYQSHRNIDDTNKTWCWQDDQNSDISYYISNEKKGVNDKVLLKLAISDYIEIDKYKSLISDDCSIYQITISEPSPHFLKSKKQLEIFSYEYRKLLNKIQAEHGKQCKIYILPAVPVSIAIECGRVILPTKDPEIYICEYYPDKNGFKKVLQIN
;
A
#
# COMPACT_ATOMS: atom_id res chain seq x y z
N MET A 1 9.47 -54.19 32.65
CA MET A 1 8.07 -53.89 32.26
C MET A 1 8.16 -52.89 31.14
N THR A 2 7.58 -53.16 29.96
CA THR A 2 7.53 -52.16 28.88
C THR A 2 6.57 -51.06 29.32
N GLU A 3 7.11 -49.92 29.77
CA GLU A 3 6.33 -48.76 30.16
C GLU A 3 5.41 -48.32 29.01
N LYS A 4 4.13 -48.18 29.33
CA LYS A 4 3.07 -47.96 28.35
C LYS A 4 3.09 -46.49 27.94
N ARG A 5 3.27 -46.21 26.64
CA ARG A 5 3.23 -44.86 26.07
C ARG A 5 1.95 -44.14 26.54
N LYS A 6 2.11 -42.99 27.21
CA LYS A 6 1.01 -42.14 27.66
C LYS A 6 0.28 -41.59 26.44
N LYS A 7 -1.05 -41.59 26.49
CA LYS A 7 -1.87 -40.93 25.47
C LYS A 7 -1.77 -39.42 25.70
N ILE A 8 -1.31 -38.67 24.70
CA ILE A 8 -1.30 -37.20 24.76
C ILE A 8 -2.74 -36.71 24.86
N PRO A 9 -3.09 -35.88 25.87
CA PRO A 9 -4.43 -35.32 26.02
C PRO A 9 -4.87 -34.53 24.77
N GLU A 10 -6.15 -34.60 24.42
CA GLU A 10 -6.68 -33.86 23.27
C GLU A 10 -6.56 -32.34 23.44
N SER A 11 -6.64 -31.82 24.67
CA SER A 11 -6.40 -30.41 24.97
C SER A 11 -4.99 -29.96 24.59
N VAL A 12 -3.97 -30.77 24.90
CA VAL A 12 -2.56 -30.50 24.55
C VAL A 12 -2.36 -30.55 23.04
N LYS A 13 -2.96 -31.53 22.36
CA LYS A 13 -2.93 -31.60 20.88
C LYS A 13 -3.59 -30.37 20.28
N LEU A 14 -4.78 -29.98 20.76
CA LEU A 14 -5.48 -28.80 20.26
C LEU A 14 -4.65 -27.53 20.45
N GLN A 15 -4.04 -27.36 21.63
CA GLN A 15 -3.14 -26.24 21.91
C GLN A 15 -1.97 -26.20 20.92
N LEU A 16 -1.34 -27.35 20.65
CA LEU A 16 -0.25 -27.48 19.69
C LEU A 16 -0.69 -27.13 18.26
N TRP A 17 -1.86 -27.61 17.85
CA TRP A 17 -2.48 -27.25 16.57
C TRP A 17 -2.73 -25.76 16.43
N VAL A 18 -3.32 -25.13 17.45
CA VAL A 18 -3.63 -23.69 17.46
C VAL A 18 -2.35 -22.85 17.43
N LYS A 19 -1.39 -23.14 18.31
CA LYS A 19 -0.11 -22.42 18.37
C LYS A 19 0.74 -22.58 17.11
N SER A 20 0.54 -23.66 16.36
CA SER A 20 1.21 -23.90 15.08
C SER A 20 0.43 -23.39 13.86
N ALA A 21 -0.79 -22.86 14.04
CA ALA A 21 -1.76 -22.54 12.98
C ALA A 21 -2.02 -23.72 12.01
N GLY A 22 -1.95 -24.96 12.51
CA GLY A 22 -2.06 -26.17 11.70
C GLY A 22 -0.99 -26.32 10.63
N ARG A 23 0.23 -25.83 10.88
CA ARG A 23 1.37 -25.91 9.96
C ARG A 23 2.57 -26.60 10.61
N CYS A 24 3.37 -27.30 9.81
CA CYS A 24 4.58 -27.95 10.27
C CYS A 24 5.59 -26.94 10.83
N GLN A 25 6.07 -27.18 12.06
CA GLN A 25 6.99 -26.32 12.80
C GLN A 25 8.47 -26.52 12.43
N PHE A 26 8.79 -27.44 11.51
CA PHE A 26 10.16 -27.60 11.03
C PHE A 26 10.61 -26.35 10.27
N LYS A 27 11.79 -25.82 10.60
CA LYS A 27 12.33 -24.58 10.01
C LYS A 27 12.49 -24.74 8.48
N GLY A 28 11.80 -23.87 7.73
CA GLY A 28 11.78 -23.88 6.27
C GLY A 28 10.70 -24.75 5.62
N CYS A 29 9.89 -25.51 6.37
CA CYS A 29 8.80 -26.32 5.82
C CYS A 29 7.47 -25.54 5.76
N ASN A 30 6.89 -25.22 6.93
CA ASN A 30 5.63 -24.47 7.06
C ASN A 30 4.47 -25.03 6.20
N LYS A 31 4.48 -26.32 5.85
CA LYS A 31 3.38 -26.95 5.09
C LYS A 31 2.12 -27.06 5.96
N PRO A 32 0.92 -26.85 5.40
CA PRO A 32 -0.32 -27.15 6.12
C PRO A 32 -0.38 -28.66 6.39
N VAL A 33 -0.78 -29.04 7.61
CA VAL A 33 -0.93 -30.45 8.02
C VAL A 33 -2.39 -30.86 8.20
N TRP A 34 -3.34 -29.96 7.88
CA TRP A 34 -4.78 -30.25 7.80
C TRP A 34 -5.26 -30.53 6.35
N TYR A 35 -4.35 -30.48 5.38
CA TYR A 35 -4.66 -30.53 3.96
C TYR A 35 -3.54 -31.15 3.15
N ASN A 36 -3.90 -32.04 2.24
CA ASN A 36 -2.97 -32.60 1.27
C ASN A 36 -3.09 -31.84 -0.05
N GLY A 37 -2.06 -31.08 -0.42
CA GLY A 37 -2.05 -30.27 -1.64
C GLY A 37 -1.98 -31.04 -2.96
N LEU A 38 -1.62 -32.32 -2.93
CA LEU A 38 -1.59 -33.17 -4.14
C LEU A 38 -2.95 -33.79 -4.42
N THR A 39 -3.64 -34.27 -3.37
CA THR A 39 -4.94 -34.93 -3.50
C THR A 39 -6.12 -34.01 -3.27
N LEU A 40 -5.87 -32.78 -2.81
CA LEU A 40 -6.86 -31.77 -2.40
C LEU A 40 -7.76 -32.22 -1.23
N ASN A 41 -7.40 -33.29 -0.52
CA ASN A 41 -8.19 -33.82 0.59
C ASN A 41 -7.94 -33.05 1.88
N GLN A 42 -9.02 -32.77 2.62
CA GLN A 42 -8.98 -32.33 4.00
C GLN A 42 -8.80 -33.54 4.93
N GLY A 43 -7.96 -33.41 5.96
CA GLY A 43 -7.69 -34.50 6.89
C GLY A 43 -6.55 -34.18 7.84
N ASN A 44 -6.28 -35.05 8.80
CA ASN A 44 -5.14 -34.90 9.70
C ASN A 44 -3.90 -35.58 9.10
N PHE A 45 -2.95 -34.78 8.63
CA PHE A 45 -1.63 -35.19 8.14
C PHE A 45 -0.50 -34.73 9.07
N ALA A 46 -0.86 -34.42 10.33
CA ALA A 46 0.08 -33.96 11.33
C ALA A 46 0.56 -35.10 12.21
N GLU A 47 1.84 -35.05 12.51
CA GLU A 47 2.51 -35.86 13.49
C GLU A 47 2.84 -35.02 14.72
N VAL A 48 2.58 -35.58 15.89
CA VAL A 48 2.97 -34.98 17.18
C VAL A 48 4.30 -35.60 17.59
N ALA A 49 5.38 -34.91 17.26
CA ALA A 49 6.75 -35.35 17.49
C ALA A 49 7.23 -34.95 18.88
N HIS A 50 7.97 -35.85 19.52
CA HIS A 50 8.63 -35.62 20.79
C HIS A 50 10.01 -34.98 20.56
N ILE A 51 10.28 -33.84 21.20
CA ILE A 51 11.60 -33.20 21.14
C ILE A 51 12.61 -34.06 21.89
N ILE A 52 12.36 -34.32 23.18
CA ILE A 52 12.96 -35.38 23.98
C ILE A 52 12.10 -36.63 23.81
N GLY A 53 12.71 -37.73 23.37
CA GLY A 53 12.03 -38.97 23.01
C GLY A 53 11.10 -39.48 24.12
N SER A 54 10.02 -40.17 23.74
CA SER A 54 9.00 -40.64 24.69
C SER A 54 9.48 -41.73 25.66
N SER A 55 10.63 -42.35 25.40
CA SER A 55 11.27 -43.34 26.28
C SER A 55 12.77 -43.08 26.33
N LYS A 56 13.42 -43.55 27.40
CA LYS A 56 14.88 -43.42 27.59
C LYS A 56 15.68 -44.02 26.44
N ASP A 57 15.21 -45.14 25.88
CA ASP A 57 15.86 -45.85 24.77
C ASP A 57 15.47 -45.32 23.37
N GLY A 58 14.56 -44.33 23.29
CA GLY A 58 14.10 -43.75 22.04
C GLY A 58 15.05 -42.70 21.46
N PRO A 59 14.80 -42.21 20.23
CA PRO A 59 15.53 -41.08 19.67
C PRO A 59 15.52 -39.88 20.62
N ARG A 60 16.70 -39.40 21.02
CA ARG A 60 16.88 -38.30 22.00
C ARG A 60 16.21 -38.57 23.36
N GLY A 61 16.05 -39.84 23.74
CA GLY A 61 15.55 -40.23 25.07
C GLY A 61 16.49 -39.81 26.21
N THR A 62 15.91 -39.47 27.34
CA THR A 62 16.63 -39.08 28.58
C THR A 62 15.92 -39.69 29.79
N GLU A 63 16.41 -39.40 30.99
CA GLU A 63 15.75 -39.84 32.24
C GLU A 63 14.39 -39.16 32.45
N GLU A 64 14.21 -37.96 31.90
CA GLU A 64 12.97 -37.17 31.98
C GLU A 64 11.91 -37.60 30.93
N SER A 65 12.26 -38.51 30.03
CA SER A 65 11.43 -38.92 28.90
C SER A 65 10.01 -39.33 29.29
N GLU A 66 9.85 -40.03 30.41
CA GLU A 66 8.54 -40.51 30.86
C GLU A 66 7.63 -39.37 31.38
N GLU A 67 8.24 -38.40 32.07
CA GLU A 67 7.55 -37.24 32.63
C GLU A 67 7.10 -36.28 31.53
N LEU A 68 7.93 -36.10 30.50
CA LEU A 68 7.72 -35.16 29.41
C LEU A 68 6.86 -35.69 28.24
N GLN A 69 6.34 -36.92 28.30
CA GLN A 69 5.59 -37.51 27.17
C GLN A 69 4.35 -36.71 26.75
N THR A 70 3.73 -36.00 27.71
CA THR A 70 2.51 -35.22 27.49
C THR A 70 2.72 -33.73 27.69
N ASP A 71 3.96 -33.29 27.94
CA ASP A 71 4.30 -31.90 28.13
C ASP A 71 4.25 -31.15 26.79
N PHE A 72 3.44 -30.10 26.71
CA PHE A 72 3.33 -29.25 25.53
C PHE A 72 4.68 -28.72 25.04
N ASP A 73 5.58 -28.35 25.95
CA ASP A 73 6.88 -27.78 25.61
C ASP A 73 7.84 -28.82 25.01
N ASN A 74 7.54 -30.10 25.23
CA ASN A 74 8.27 -31.22 24.65
C ASN A 74 7.65 -31.74 23.34
N LEU A 75 6.54 -31.16 22.88
CA LEU A 75 5.81 -31.61 21.69
C LEU A 75 5.89 -30.60 20.55
N MET A 76 6.07 -31.10 19.33
CA MET A 76 6.17 -30.29 18.13
C MET A 76 5.30 -30.87 17.01
N LEU A 77 4.56 -30.01 16.29
CA LEU A 77 3.68 -30.40 15.20
C LEU A 77 4.47 -30.47 13.89
N LEU A 78 4.57 -31.65 13.30
CA LEU A 78 5.32 -31.88 12.07
C LEU A 78 4.46 -32.54 11.00
N CYS A 79 4.85 -32.39 9.73
CA CYS A 79 4.39 -33.32 8.71
C CYS A 79 5.20 -34.62 8.79
N GLU A 80 4.65 -35.71 8.28
CA GLU A 80 5.28 -37.04 8.29
C GLU A 80 6.76 -37.01 7.83
N SER A 81 7.05 -36.35 6.71
CA SER A 81 8.41 -36.28 6.15
C SER A 81 9.42 -35.64 7.11
N CYS A 82 9.03 -34.53 7.77
CA CYS A 82 9.91 -33.81 8.69
C CYS A 82 10.04 -34.55 10.03
N HIS A 83 8.96 -35.20 10.49
CA HIS A 83 9.02 -36.05 11.68
C HIS A 83 10.01 -37.20 11.48
N ASN A 84 9.86 -37.94 10.36
CA ASN A 84 10.77 -39.01 9.99
C ASN A 84 12.22 -38.51 9.82
N GLU A 85 12.43 -37.29 9.33
CA GLU A 85 13.76 -36.73 9.18
C GLU A 85 14.46 -36.47 10.52
N ILE A 86 13.75 -35.90 11.50
CA ILE A 86 14.35 -35.59 12.81
C ILE A 86 14.60 -36.85 13.65
N ASP A 87 13.77 -37.88 13.52
CA ASP A 87 13.86 -39.11 14.33
C ASP A 87 14.85 -40.15 13.78
N ARG A 88 15.37 -39.95 12.57
CA ARG A 88 16.43 -40.81 12.03
C ARG A 88 17.66 -40.77 12.94
N ASN A 89 18.13 -41.94 13.37
CA ASN A 89 19.34 -42.09 14.20
C ASN A 89 20.57 -41.38 13.61
N SER A 90 20.72 -41.37 12.27
CA SER A 90 21.81 -40.66 11.59
C SER A 90 21.76 -39.14 11.75
N ASN A 91 20.58 -38.59 12.06
CA ASN A 91 20.32 -37.15 12.09
C ASN A 91 20.22 -36.57 13.51
N LEU A 92 20.35 -37.37 14.57
CA LEU A 92 20.20 -36.90 15.95
C LEU A 92 21.18 -35.78 16.31
N LYS A 93 22.42 -35.85 15.79
CA LYS A 93 23.41 -34.77 15.95
C LYS A 93 23.08 -33.51 15.14
N LYS A 94 22.35 -33.65 14.04
CA LYS A 94 21.90 -32.53 13.18
C LYS A 94 20.70 -31.80 13.79
N TYR A 95 19.89 -32.52 14.57
CA TYR A 95 18.67 -32.01 15.20
C TYR A 95 18.68 -32.23 16.72
N PRO A 96 19.57 -31.55 17.47
CA PRO A 96 19.60 -31.63 18.92
C PRO A 96 18.35 -30.98 19.54
N ASN A 97 18.02 -31.36 20.78
CA ASN A 97 16.83 -30.90 21.50
C ASN A 97 16.70 -29.37 21.53
N GLU A 98 17.80 -28.67 21.81
CA GLU A 98 17.83 -27.20 21.90
C GLU A 98 17.41 -26.54 20.59
N LEU A 99 17.85 -27.09 19.45
CA LEU A 99 17.51 -26.57 18.13
C LEU A 99 16.03 -26.77 17.82
N LEU A 100 15.47 -27.95 18.16
CA LEU A 100 14.05 -28.23 17.96
C LEU A 100 13.18 -27.35 18.87
N ARG A 101 13.58 -27.13 20.13
CA ARG A 101 12.91 -26.17 21.03
C ARG A 101 12.96 -24.74 20.47
N GLN A 102 14.11 -24.33 19.94
CA GLN A 102 14.25 -23.03 19.28
C GLN A 102 13.29 -22.90 18.09
N TRP A 103 13.21 -23.90 17.20
CA TRP A 103 12.33 -23.84 16.03
C TRP A 103 10.85 -23.83 16.39
N LYS A 104 10.44 -24.64 17.37
CA LYS A 104 9.09 -24.59 17.94
C LYS A 104 8.76 -23.18 18.41
N ARG A 105 9.62 -22.59 19.25
CA ARG A 105 9.43 -21.23 19.78
C ARG A 105 9.38 -20.18 18.68
N GLU A 106 10.35 -20.17 17.75
CA GLU A 106 10.38 -19.24 16.61
C GLU A 106 9.10 -19.33 15.75
N HIS A 107 8.58 -20.54 15.54
CA HIS A 107 7.35 -20.74 14.79
C HIS A 107 6.14 -20.20 15.55
N GLU A 108 5.99 -20.55 16.83
CA GLU A 108 4.86 -20.14 17.66
C GLU A 108 4.84 -18.63 17.89
N GLU A 109 6.00 -18.01 18.16
CA GLU A 109 6.14 -16.55 18.25
C GLU A 109 5.76 -15.87 16.94
N ARG A 110 6.19 -16.41 15.79
CA ARG A 110 5.81 -15.86 14.48
C ARG A 110 4.31 -15.94 14.24
N ILE A 111 3.67 -17.07 14.58
CA ILE A 111 2.20 -17.19 14.47
C ILE A 111 1.54 -16.16 15.38
N GLU A 112 1.93 -16.10 16.66
CA GLU A 112 1.39 -15.16 17.64
C GLU A 112 1.51 -13.70 17.14
N ILE A 113 2.68 -13.27 16.67
CA ILE A 113 2.88 -11.92 16.11
C ILE A 113 1.95 -11.65 14.93
N GLN A 114 1.78 -12.62 14.02
CA GLN A 114 0.94 -12.46 12.83
C GLN A 114 -0.56 -12.46 13.17
N THR A 115 -0.98 -13.20 14.19
CA THR A 115 -2.38 -13.31 14.60
C THR A 115 -2.78 -12.26 15.63
N SER A 116 -1.82 -11.65 16.32
CA SER A 116 -2.05 -10.61 17.33
C SER A 116 -1.99 -9.19 16.76
N ILE A 117 -1.97 -9.05 15.43
CA ILE A 117 -2.15 -7.78 14.75
C ILE A 117 -3.55 -7.24 15.11
N SER A 118 -3.59 -6.13 15.85
CA SER A 118 -4.86 -5.49 16.23
C SER A 118 -5.75 -5.22 15.02
N GLU A 119 -7.02 -5.60 15.12
CA GLU A 119 -8.04 -5.27 14.13
C GLU A 119 -8.14 -3.76 13.88
N GLU A 120 -7.81 -2.91 14.86
CA GLU A 120 -7.92 -1.45 14.71
C GLU A 120 -6.77 -0.84 13.90
N ILE A 121 -5.56 -1.39 14.00
CA ILE A 121 -4.37 -0.88 13.28
C ILE A 121 -4.37 -1.35 11.82
N SER A 122 -5.00 -2.49 11.57
CA SER A 122 -5.11 -3.09 10.24
C SER A 122 -6.34 -2.62 9.45
N LYS A 123 -7.33 -1.96 10.05
CA LYS A 123 -8.49 -1.44 9.30
C LYS A 123 -8.21 -0.09 8.64
N SER A 124 -8.73 0.10 7.43
CA SER A 124 -8.67 1.36 6.70
C SER A 124 -9.97 1.59 5.93
N THR A 125 -10.48 2.81 5.96
CA THR A 125 -11.59 3.18 5.08
C THR A 125 -11.07 3.34 3.66
N VAL A 126 -11.69 2.65 2.70
CA VAL A 126 -11.32 2.73 1.29
C VAL A 126 -11.95 3.98 0.69
N LEU A 127 -11.14 4.83 0.05
CA LEU A 127 -11.58 6.02 -0.69
C LEU A 127 -11.25 5.84 -2.16
N GLN A 128 -12.28 5.82 -3.01
CA GLN A 128 -12.18 5.62 -4.45
C GLN A 128 -12.73 6.84 -5.20
N LEU A 129 -11.90 7.44 -6.05
CA LEU A 129 -12.32 8.46 -7.01
C LEU A 129 -12.10 7.95 -8.43
N ALA A 130 -13.18 7.70 -9.15
CA ALA A 130 -13.15 7.37 -10.57
C ALA A 130 -13.96 8.38 -11.37
N VAL A 131 -13.31 9.11 -12.27
CA VAL A 131 -13.95 10.03 -13.22
C VAL A 131 -13.41 9.75 -14.62
N ASN A 132 -14.25 9.84 -15.65
CA ASN A 132 -13.80 9.63 -17.03
C ASN A 132 -12.61 10.53 -17.40
N ILE A 133 -11.63 9.97 -18.10
CA ILE A 133 -10.46 10.67 -18.65
C ILE A 133 -10.63 10.70 -20.17
N GLY A 134 -10.95 11.88 -20.71
CA GLY A 134 -11.51 11.95 -22.05
C GLY A 134 -12.83 11.19 -22.11
N GLU A 135 -13.01 10.38 -23.16
CA GLU A 135 -14.20 9.53 -23.34
C GLU A 135 -14.12 8.20 -22.56
N ARG A 136 -13.04 7.95 -21.82
CA ARG A 136 -12.79 6.65 -21.19
C ARG A 136 -13.10 6.68 -19.71
N PHE A 137 -14.05 5.86 -19.28
CA PHE A 137 -14.25 5.54 -17.87
C PHE A 137 -13.62 4.18 -17.54
N VAL A 138 -12.88 4.11 -16.43
CA VAL A 138 -12.23 2.87 -15.96
C VAL A 138 -12.65 2.62 -14.51
N PRO A 139 -13.46 1.58 -14.24
CA PRO A 139 -13.83 1.23 -12.88
C PRO A 139 -12.63 0.68 -12.11
N ILE A 140 -12.60 0.93 -10.81
CA ILE A 140 -11.55 0.40 -9.92
C ILE A 140 -11.98 -1.01 -9.45
N ASN A 141 -11.14 -2.01 -9.74
CA ASN A 141 -11.40 -3.40 -9.34
C ASN A 141 -11.21 -3.60 -7.82
N ILE A 142 -12.29 -3.98 -7.13
CA ILE A 142 -12.30 -4.17 -5.68
C ILE A 142 -11.41 -5.32 -5.19
N GLU A 143 -11.25 -6.40 -5.97
CA GLU A 143 -10.36 -7.50 -5.59
C GLU A 143 -8.89 -7.07 -5.66
N ALA A 144 -8.56 -6.23 -6.64
CA ALA A 144 -7.22 -5.63 -6.74
C ALA A 144 -6.95 -4.64 -5.60
N VAL A 145 -7.97 -3.88 -5.18
CA VAL A 145 -7.91 -3.01 -3.99
C VAL A 145 -7.62 -3.83 -2.74
N LYS A 146 -8.40 -4.88 -2.46
CA LYS A 146 -8.20 -5.76 -1.30
C LYS A 146 -6.80 -6.36 -1.27
N LYS A 147 -6.30 -6.82 -2.41
CA LYS A 147 -4.96 -7.39 -2.54
C LYS A 147 -3.86 -6.36 -2.29
N ALA A 148 -4.01 -5.14 -2.81
CA ALA A 148 -3.04 -4.07 -2.63
C ALA A 148 -2.97 -3.55 -1.19
N MET A 149 -4.10 -3.56 -0.47
CA MET A 149 -4.17 -3.07 0.91
C MET A 149 -3.41 -3.94 1.90
N PHE A 150 -3.23 -5.23 1.64
CA PHE A 150 -2.60 -6.15 2.58
C PHE A 150 -1.23 -5.64 3.06
N PRO A 151 -0.94 -5.61 4.38
CA PRO A 151 -1.66 -6.28 5.48
C PRO A 151 -2.83 -5.48 6.10
N LYS A 152 -3.23 -4.34 5.53
CA LYS A 152 -4.46 -3.65 5.91
C LYS A 152 -5.68 -4.29 5.25
N PHE A 153 -6.82 -4.15 5.91
CA PHE A 153 -8.14 -4.62 5.49
C PHE A 153 -9.13 -3.46 5.46
N PRO A 154 -10.11 -3.49 4.54
CA PRO A 154 -11.14 -2.48 4.50
C PRO A 154 -12.00 -2.51 5.77
N THR A 155 -12.34 -1.33 6.33
CA THR A 155 -13.25 -1.22 7.48
C THR A 155 -14.63 -1.80 7.16
N ASP A 156 -15.10 -1.61 5.92
CA ASP A 156 -16.33 -2.13 5.37
C ASP A 156 -16.19 -2.32 3.85
N PHE A 157 -17.13 -3.03 3.21
CA PHE A 157 -17.09 -3.29 1.76
C PHE A 157 -17.56 -2.11 0.88
N LYS A 158 -18.16 -1.08 1.47
CA LYS A 158 -18.75 0.07 0.75
C LYS A 158 -17.72 1.18 0.51
N GLY A 159 -16.95 1.53 1.54
CA GLY A 159 -16.02 2.65 1.55
C GLY A 159 -16.67 3.98 1.17
N ILE A 160 -15.83 4.94 0.80
CA ILE A 160 -16.22 6.20 0.19
C ILE A 160 -15.95 6.08 -1.30
N LYS A 161 -17.02 5.97 -2.09
CA LYS A 161 -16.93 5.79 -3.55
C LYS A 161 -17.53 7.00 -4.27
N ILE A 162 -16.74 7.62 -5.15
CA ILE A 162 -17.16 8.68 -6.06
C ILE A 162 -16.88 8.19 -7.48
N GLU A 163 -17.94 7.86 -8.21
CA GLU A 163 -17.85 7.43 -9.61
C GLU A 163 -18.68 8.36 -10.49
N GLU A 164 -18.04 8.96 -11.48
CA GLU A 164 -18.68 9.79 -12.48
C GLU A 164 -18.20 9.38 -13.87
N GLN A 165 -19.14 9.07 -14.77
CA GLN A 165 -18.82 8.55 -16.10
C GLN A 165 -18.96 9.61 -17.19
N SER A 166 -19.63 10.73 -16.89
CA SER A 166 -20.04 11.72 -17.88
C SER A 166 -19.64 13.15 -17.51
N PHE A 167 -18.46 13.33 -16.89
CA PHE A 167 -17.89 14.66 -16.73
C PHE A 167 -17.39 15.18 -18.08
N ASP A 168 -17.89 16.33 -18.51
CA ASP A 168 -17.41 16.99 -19.74
C ASP A 168 -16.03 17.62 -19.50
N ARG A 169 -15.00 17.07 -20.12
CA ARG A 169 -13.63 17.61 -20.03
C ARG A 169 -13.50 19.03 -20.57
N TYR A 170 -14.40 19.45 -21.47
CA TYR A 170 -14.39 20.77 -22.10
C TYR A 170 -15.23 21.80 -21.33
N ALA A 171 -15.79 21.39 -20.19
CA ALA A 171 -16.50 22.28 -19.28
C ALA A 171 -15.65 23.49 -18.88
N THR A 172 -16.35 24.58 -18.54
CA THR A 172 -15.75 25.84 -18.10
C THR A 172 -15.05 25.66 -16.75
N PRO A 173 -14.05 26.52 -16.40
CA PRO A 173 -13.41 26.46 -15.09
C PRO A 173 -14.41 26.53 -13.91
N GLN A 174 -15.53 27.24 -14.08
CA GLN A 174 -16.57 27.31 -13.06
C GLN A 174 -17.30 25.96 -12.86
N GLU A 175 -17.52 25.22 -13.94
CA GLU A 175 -18.13 23.88 -13.89
C GLU A 175 -17.16 22.85 -13.30
N TRP A 176 -15.85 22.93 -13.63
CA TRP A 176 -14.81 22.16 -12.95
C TRP A 176 -14.82 22.41 -11.43
N GLN A 177 -14.86 23.67 -11.02
CA GLN A 177 -14.92 24.05 -9.60
C GLN A 177 -16.19 23.53 -8.93
N THR A 178 -17.34 23.72 -9.58
CA THR A 178 -18.65 23.26 -9.09
C THR A 178 -18.67 21.74 -8.92
N PHE A 179 -18.12 21.00 -9.89
CA PHE A 179 -18.01 19.55 -9.80
C PHE A 179 -17.13 19.13 -8.61
N ALA A 180 -15.93 19.70 -8.48
CA ALA A 180 -15.02 19.40 -7.40
C ALA A 180 -15.66 19.65 -6.02
N GLU A 181 -16.35 20.76 -5.84
CA GLU A 181 -16.98 21.12 -4.57
C GLU A 181 -18.21 20.24 -4.26
N THR A 182 -19.08 20.01 -5.24
CA THR A 182 -20.38 19.36 -5.01
C THR A 182 -20.32 17.84 -5.06
N LYS A 183 -19.45 17.25 -5.88
CA LYS A 183 -19.34 15.81 -6.10
C LYS A 183 -18.21 15.18 -5.30
N ILE A 184 -17.07 15.89 -5.18
CA ILE A 184 -15.90 15.37 -4.45
C ILE A 184 -15.96 15.84 -3.00
N LYS A 185 -15.75 17.14 -2.75
CA LYS A 185 -15.64 17.69 -1.38
C LYS A 185 -16.86 17.39 -0.52
N ARG A 186 -18.07 17.72 -0.98
CA ARG A 186 -19.30 17.50 -0.20
C ARG A 186 -19.52 16.02 0.15
N LYS A 187 -19.22 15.10 -0.78
CA LYS A 187 -19.39 13.66 -0.54
C LYS A 187 -18.42 13.15 0.52
N ILE A 188 -17.15 13.52 0.42
CA ILE A 188 -16.13 13.10 1.38
C ILE A 188 -16.40 13.76 2.73
N GLN A 189 -16.73 15.06 2.77
CA GLN A 189 -17.05 15.77 4.00
C GLN A 189 -18.23 15.14 4.74
N TRP A 190 -19.29 14.75 4.03
CA TRP A 190 -20.41 14.02 4.62
C TRP A 190 -19.95 12.70 5.26
N CYS A 191 -19.14 11.91 4.55
CA CYS A 191 -18.61 10.65 5.08
C CYS A 191 -17.61 10.83 6.25
N LEU A 192 -16.82 11.91 6.26
CA LEU A 192 -15.86 12.20 7.32
C LEU A 192 -16.55 12.74 8.59
N ASN A 193 -17.62 13.53 8.44
CA ASN A 193 -18.29 14.21 9.56
C ASN A 193 -19.38 13.36 10.22
N GLU A 194 -20.18 12.62 9.46
CA GLU A 194 -21.27 11.82 10.04
C GLU A 194 -20.82 10.43 10.50
N GLY A 195 -19.59 10.04 10.19
CA GLY A 195 -19.10 8.68 10.39
C GLY A 195 -19.78 7.69 9.45
N ILE A 196 -19.10 6.57 9.19
CA ILE A 196 -19.79 5.35 8.76
C ILE A 196 -19.98 4.60 10.08
N ASP A 197 -21.23 4.51 10.56
CA ASP A 197 -21.61 3.83 11.81
C ASP A 197 -21.06 4.45 13.12
N ASP A 198 -21.13 5.78 13.30
CA ASP A 198 -20.66 6.53 14.50
C ASP A 198 -19.15 6.42 14.83
N VAL A 199 -18.35 5.79 13.97
CA VAL A 199 -16.90 5.67 14.14
C VAL A 199 -16.14 6.72 13.32
N LYS A 200 -15.35 7.55 14.01
CA LYS A 200 -14.43 8.50 13.36
C LYS A 200 -13.42 7.76 12.49
N ILE A 201 -13.29 8.16 11.22
CA ILE A 201 -12.32 7.58 10.29
C ILE A 201 -10.89 7.81 10.82
N LYS A 202 -10.19 6.72 11.12
CA LYS A 202 -8.81 6.71 11.67
C LYS A 202 -7.74 6.65 10.58
N HIS A 203 -8.05 6.07 9.42
CA HIS A 203 -7.12 5.85 8.33
C HIS A 203 -7.82 5.73 6.97
N LEU A 204 -7.19 6.22 5.90
CA LEU A 204 -7.68 6.12 4.52
C LEU A 204 -6.74 5.30 3.62
N SER A 205 -7.31 4.50 2.73
CA SER A 205 -6.61 3.86 1.61
C SER A 205 -7.18 4.42 0.31
N ILE A 206 -6.40 5.22 -0.40
CA ILE A 206 -6.86 6.11 -1.47
C ILE A 206 -6.47 5.54 -2.83
N PHE A 207 -7.48 5.37 -3.68
CA PHE A 207 -7.36 4.88 -5.05
C PHE A 207 -8.02 5.88 -6.00
N GLY A 208 -7.32 6.26 -7.07
CA GLY A 208 -7.80 7.29 -7.99
C GLY A 208 -7.53 6.97 -9.45
N ILE A 209 -8.57 7.02 -10.29
CA ILE A 209 -8.47 7.08 -11.75
C ILE A 209 -9.37 8.22 -12.22
N SER A 210 -8.80 9.41 -12.36
CA SER A 210 -9.55 10.64 -12.62
C SER A 210 -8.65 11.65 -13.33
N PRO A 211 -9.18 12.68 -14.02
CA PRO A 211 -8.39 13.81 -14.46
C PRO A 211 -7.50 14.35 -13.35
N MET A 212 -6.24 14.69 -13.68
CA MET A 212 -5.24 15.15 -12.71
C MET A 212 -5.71 16.32 -11.84
N PRO A 213 -6.45 17.32 -12.35
CA PRO A 213 -7.03 18.37 -11.52
C PRO A 213 -7.88 17.85 -10.35
N PHE A 214 -8.73 16.85 -10.58
CA PHE A 214 -9.57 16.28 -9.54
C PHE A 214 -8.81 15.41 -8.54
N LEU A 215 -7.76 14.70 -8.99
CA LEU A 215 -6.86 13.97 -8.09
C LEU A 215 -6.10 14.93 -7.16
N MET A 216 -5.59 16.05 -7.68
CA MET A 216 -4.92 17.08 -6.90
C MET A 216 -5.90 17.78 -5.94
N TYR A 217 -7.11 18.08 -6.38
CA TYR A 217 -8.16 18.63 -5.52
C TYR A 217 -8.54 17.67 -4.39
N LEU A 218 -8.71 16.38 -4.70
CA LEU A 218 -8.93 15.33 -3.71
C LEU A 218 -7.81 15.32 -2.66
N GLY A 219 -6.55 15.35 -3.12
CA GLY A 219 -5.39 15.43 -2.26
C GLY A 219 -5.45 16.61 -1.29
N ASN A 220 -5.70 17.82 -1.80
CA ASN A 220 -5.77 19.03 -0.97
C ASN A 220 -6.91 18.94 0.07
N PHE A 221 -8.06 18.40 -0.32
CA PHE A 221 -9.18 18.26 0.60
C PHE A 221 -8.89 17.27 1.74
N ILE A 222 -8.19 16.16 1.45
CA ILE A 222 -7.80 15.19 2.48
C ILE A 222 -6.69 15.74 3.38
N GLY A 223 -5.70 16.44 2.80
CA GLY A 223 -4.55 16.97 3.51
C GLY A 223 -3.71 15.88 4.21
N ASP A 224 -3.06 16.25 5.30
CA ASP A 224 -2.19 15.38 6.11
C ASP A 224 -2.78 15.04 7.50
N THR A 225 -3.98 15.53 7.82
CA THR A 225 -4.62 15.37 9.14
C THR A 225 -5.09 13.94 9.43
N ILE A 226 -5.51 13.20 8.40
CA ILE A 226 -5.90 11.79 8.51
C ILE A 226 -4.76 10.96 7.90
N PRO A 227 -4.19 9.99 8.64
CA PRO A 227 -3.23 9.04 8.08
C PRO A 227 -3.81 8.36 6.84
N ALA A 228 -3.05 8.33 5.74
CA ALA A 228 -3.53 7.70 4.52
C ALA A 228 -2.42 7.08 3.68
N ASP A 229 -2.72 5.88 3.15
CA ASP A 229 -1.96 5.22 2.10
C ASP A 229 -2.55 5.60 0.73
N ILE A 230 -1.70 6.07 -0.18
CA ILE A 230 -2.08 6.33 -1.58
C ILE A 230 -1.56 5.18 -2.43
N TYR A 231 -2.36 4.73 -3.39
CA TYR A 231 -2.00 3.64 -4.28
C TYR A 231 -1.84 4.10 -5.73
N GLN A 232 -0.92 3.46 -6.44
CA GLN A 232 -0.65 3.70 -7.85
C GLN A 232 -1.31 2.62 -8.70
N SER A 233 -2.00 3.03 -9.76
CA SER A 233 -2.45 2.11 -10.80
C SER A 233 -1.27 1.81 -11.74
N HIS A 234 -0.74 0.59 -11.66
CA HIS A 234 0.33 0.11 -12.53
C HIS A 234 -0.24 -0.43 -13.83
N ARG A 235 0.38 -0.04 -14.95
CA ARG A 235 0.02 -0.49 -16.29
C ARG A 235 0.82 -1.75 -16.65
N ASN A 236 0.28 -2.56 -17.57
CA ASN A 236 0.94 -3.76 -18.11
C ASN A 236 1.30 -4.79 -17.02
N ILE A 237 0.35 -5.10 -16.13
CA ILE A 237 0.49 -6.14 -15.12
C ILE A 237 -0.24 -7.41 -15.59
N ASP A 238 0.46 -8.55 -15.61
CA ASP A 238 -0.10 -9.84 -16.05
C ASP A 238 -1.23 -10.33 -15.12
N ASP A 239 -1.00 -10.29 -13.80
CA ASP A 239 -2.03 -10.56 -12.80
C ASP A 239 -2.78 -9.26 -12.50
N THR A 240 -3.92 -9.03 -13.16
CA THR A 240 -4.71 -7.80 -13.01
C THR A 240 -5.19 -7.55 -11.57
N ASN A 241 -5.16 -8.54 -10.67
CA ASN A 241 -5.41 -8.31 -9.24
C ASN A 241 -4.25 -7.59 -8.54
N LYS A 242 -3.06 -7.52 -9.16
CA LYS A 242 -1.88 -6.80 -8.68
C LYS A 242 -1.74 -5.40 -9.29
N THR A 243 -2.72 -4.94 -10.06
CA THR A 243 -2.70 -3.61 -10.72
C THR A 243 -2.42 -2.47 -9.74
N TRP A 244 -2.79 -2.61 -8.47
CA TRP A 244 -2.59 -1.59 -7.43
C TRP A 244 -1.50 -1.95 -6.40
N CYS A 245 -0.89 -3.13 -6.53
CA CYS A 245 0.20 -3.54 -5.65
C CYS A 245 1.48 -2.79 -6.03
N TRP A 246 2.12 -2.18 -5.04
CA TRP A 246 3.48 -1.68 -5.17
C TRP A 246 4.43 -2.82 -5.56
N GLN A 247 5.44 -2.52 -6.36
CA GLN A 247 6.31 -3.54 -7.01
C GLN A 247 7.61 -3.83 -6.24
N ASP A 248 7.85 -3.20 -5.08
CA ASP A 248 9.03 -3.38 -4.22
C ASP A 248 10.36 -3.49 -4.99
N ASP A 249 10.59 -2.58 -5.94
CA ASP A 249 11.81 -2.52 -6.74
C ASP A 249 12.94 -1.84 -5.93
N GLN A 250 13.82 -2.64 -5.31
CA GLN A 250 14.94 -2.16 -4.49
C GLN A 250 16.08 -1.49 -5.30
N ASN A 251 16.05 -1.56 -6.63
CA ASN A 251 17.16 -1.14 -7.50
C ASN A 251 16.83 0.02 -8.44
N SER A 252 15.71 0.73 -8.21
CA SER A 252 15.37 1.89 -9.03
C SER A 252 16.17 3.12 -8.59
N ASP A 253 16.89 3.77 -9.53
CA ASP A 253 17.47 5.09 -9.29
C ASP A 253 16.35 6.07 -8.93
N ILE A 254 16.41 6.62 -7.71
CA ILE A 254 15.34 7.49 -7.17
C ILE A 254 15.76 8.95 -7.26
N SER A 255 15.87 9.46 -8.49
CA SER A 255 16.27 10.85 -8.71
C SER A 255 15.15 11.65 -9.35
N TYR A 256 14.71 12.70 -8.64
CA TYR A 256 13.91 13.78 -9.20
C TYR A 256 14.81 14.97 -9.43
N TYR A 257 14.73 15.57 -10.62
CA TYR A 257 15.50 16.73 -10.99
C TYR A 257 14.62 17.98 -10.90
N ILE A 258 15.09 18.96 -10.14
CA ILE A 258 14.42 20.25 -9.95
C ILE A 258 15.22 21.33 -10.66
N SER A 259 14.55 22.14 -11.48
CA SER A 259 15.16 23.30 -12.13
C SER A 259 14.26 24.54 -12.09
N ASN A 260 14.91 25.71 -12.15
CA ASN A 260 14.27 26.98 -12.49
C ASN A 260 14.74 27.30 -13.92
N GLU A 261 13.88 27.07 -14.90
CA GLU A 261 14.21 27.20 -16.33
C GLU A 261 14.15 28.65 -16.81
N LYS A 262 13.31 29.46 -16.16
CA LYS A 262 13.15 30.87 -16.48
C LYS A 262 12.84 31.61 -15.19
N LYS A 263 13.68 32.60 -14.85
CA LYS A 263 13.39 33.53 -13.77
C LYS A 263 12.63 34.72 -14.33
N GLY A 264 11.48 35.01 -13.73
CA GLY A 264 10.64 36.16 -14.03
C GLY A 264 10.49 37.08 -12.83
N VAL A 265 9.82 38.22 -13.03
CA VAL A 265 9.51 39.23 -12.00
C VAL A 265 8.01 39.30 -11.67
N ASN A 266 7.18 38.52 -12.36
CA ASN A 266 5.74 38.48 -12.18
C ASN A 266 5.33 37.52 -11.06
N ASP A 267 4.22 37.84 -10.43
CA ASP A 267 3.48 37.07 -9.43
C ASP A 267 3.03 35.70 -9.98
N LYS A 268 3.00 35.51 -11.30
CA LYS A 268 2.66 34.24 -11.96
C LYS A 268 3.85 33.30 -12.08
N VAL A 269 3.69 32.10 -11.51
CA VAL A 269 4.67 31.01 -11.57
C VAL A 269 4.08 29.82 -12.31
N LEU A 270 4.78 29.31 -13.33
CA LEU A 270 4.46 28.02 -13.95
C LEU A 270 5.28 26.92 -13.28
N LEU A 271 4.62 25.83 -12.89
CA LEU A 271 5.27 24.66 -12.32
C LEU A 271 4.99 23.43 -13.18
N LYS A 272 5.99 22.98 -13.92
CA LYS A 272 5.94 21.75 -14.72
C LYS A 272 6.22 20.53 -13.84
N LEU A 273 5.33 19.56 -13.88
CA LEU A 273 5.56 18.24 -13.30
C LEU A 273 5.65 17.23 -14.44
N ALA A 274 6.85 17.05 -15.00
CA ALA A 274 7.12 16.25 -16.20
C ALA A 274 7.70 14.88 -15.81
N ILE A 275 6.85 14.01 -15.26
CA ILE A 275 7.26 12.70 -14.71
C ILE A 275 6.74 11.55 -15.58
N SER A 276 5.50 11.62 -16.04
CA SER A 276 4.90 10.60 -16.92
C SER A 276 5.10 10.88 -18.40
N ASP A 277 5.40 12.14 -18.76
CA ASP A 277 5.66 12.58 -20.13
C ASP A 277 6.40 13.93 -20.11
N TYR A 278 7.00 14.30 -21.24
CA TYR A 278 7.67 15.59 -21.44
C TYR A 278 6.66 16.73 -21.56
N ILE A 279 7.04 17.91 -21.08
CA ILE A 279 6.23 19.15 -21.17
C ILE A 279 7.05 20.21 -21.91
N GLU A 280 6.94 20.18 -23.23
CA GLU A 280 7.60 21.11 -24.15
C GLU A 280 6.87 22.45 -24.28
N ILE A 281 7.60 23.49 -24.68
CA ILE A 281 7.12 24.89 -24.68
C ILE A 281 5.87 25.11 -25.54
N ASP A 282 5.72 24.37 -26.63
CA ASP A 282 4.54 24.39 -27.50
C ASP A 282 3.27 24.02 -26.74
N LYS A 283 3.34 23.09 -25.76
CA LYS A 283 2.19 22.66 -24.95
C LYS A 283 1.68 23.74 -24.00
N TYR A 284 2.46 24.77 -23.67
CA TYR A 284 2.04 25.80 -22.70
C TYR A 284 2.34 27.23 -23.13
N LYS A 285 2.69 27.45 -24.40
CA LYS A 285 3.00 28.77 -24.96
C LYS A 285 1.94 29.84 -24.66
N SER A 286 0.66 29.46 -24.71
CA SER A 286 -0.45 30.38 -24.41
C SER A 286 -0.56 30.83 -22.93
N LEU A 287 0.20 30.20 -22.02
CA LEU A 287 0.22 30.52 -20.60
C LEU A 287 1.46 31.35 -20.20
N ILE A 288 2.45 31.48 -21.08
CA ILE A 288 3.70 32.20 -20.82
C ILE A 288 3.48 33.70 -21.03
N SER A 289 4.04 34.51 -20.13
CA SER A 289 4.33 35.92 -20.36
C SER A 289 5.84 36.15 -20.24
N ASP A 290 6.35 37.27 -20.76
CA ASP A 290 7.78 37.56 -20.73
C ASP A 290 8.35 37.58 -19.30
N ASP A 291 7.50 37.91 -18.31
CA ASP A 291 7.90 38.07 -16.91
C ASP A 291 7.54 36.88 -16.00
N CYS A 292 6.99 35.76 -16.50
CA CYS A 292 6.64 34.63 -15.62
C CYS A 292 7.84 33.74 -15.28
N SER A 293 7.90 33.26 -14.03
CA SER A 293 8.90 32.26 -13.63
C SER A 293 8.45 30.84 -13.97
N ILE A 294 9.37 29.97 -14.38
CA ILE A 294 9.09 28.58 -14.79
C ILE A 294 9.99 27.64 -13.99
N TYR A 295 9.36 26.79 -13.18
CA TYR A 295 10.03 25.72 -12.45
C TYR A 295 9.62 24.36 -13.00
N GLN A 296 10.47 23.37 -12.80
CA GLN A 296 10.21 22.00 -13.23
C GLN A 296 10.62 21.00 -12.15
N ILE A 297 9.83 19.95 -12.00
CA ILE A 297 10.24 18.65 -11.46
C ILE A 297 10.14 17.63 -12.59
N THR A 298 11.21 16.90 -12.83
CA THR A 298 11.27 15.83 -13.84
C THR A 298 12.14 14.67 -13.38
N ILE A 299 12.28 13.66 -14.23
CA ILE A 299 13.14 12.49 -14.07
C ILE A 299 14.01 12.35 -15.33
N SER A 300 14.99 11.44 -15.32
CA SER A 300 15.88 11.26 -16.48
C SER A 300 15.12 10.88 -17.74
N GLU A 301 14.13 9.99 -17.60
CA GLU A 301 13.28 9.51 -18.69
C GLU A 301 11.80 9.53 -18.27
N PRO A 302 11.07 10.64 -18.52
CA PRO A 302 9.64 10.73 -18.26
C PRO A 302 8.87 9.56 -18.84
N SER A 303 8.11 8.86 -18.00
CA SER A 303 7.40 7.64 -18.37
C SER A 303 6.22 7.36 -17.43
N PRO A 304 5.07 6.90 -17.95
CA PRO A 304 3.94 6.49 -17.11
C PRO A 304 4.25 5.25 -16.25
N HIS A 305 5.38 4.58 -16.49
CA HIS A 305 5.82 3.39 -15.75
C HIS A 305 6.88 3.68 -14.68
N PHE A 306 7.28 4.93 -14.49
CA PHE A 306 8.36 5.30 -13.58
C PHE A 306 8.05 4.95 -12.11
N LEU A 307 6.83 5.22 -11.65
CA LEU A 307 6.47 5.07 -10.25
C LEU A 307 6.07 3.62 -9.94
N LYS A 308 6.93 2.93 -9.19
CA LYS A 308 6.85 1.50 -8.84
C LYS A 308 6.81 1.22 -7.34
N SER A 309 7.29 2.15 -6.49
CA SER A 309 7.36 1.94 -5.04
C SER A 309 6.81 3.12 -4.23
N LYS A 310 6.38 2.82 -3.00
CA LYS A 310 5.99 3.85 -2.01
C LYS A 310 7.13 4.84 -1.73
N LYS A 311 8.38 4.36 -1.77
CA LYS A 311 9.55 5.18 -1.48
C LYS A 311 9.77 6.28 -2.51
N GLN A 312 9.51 6.00 -3.79
CA GLN A 312 9.58 7.03 -4.83
C GLN A 312 8.52 8.12 -4.59
N LEU A 313 7.28 7.74 -4.23
CA LEU A 313 6.22 8.70 -3.91
C LEU A 313 6.58 9.59 -2.71
N GLU A 314 7.17 8.99 -1.67
CA GLU A 314 7.65 9.70 -0.49
C GLU A 314 8.76 10.71 -0.84
N ILE A 315 9.75 10.31 -1.65
CA ILE A 315 10.82 11.20 -2.09
C ILE A 315 10.27 12.34 -2.95
N PHE A 316 9.35 12.04 -3.87
CA PHE A 316 8.65 13.08 -4.62
C PHE A 316 7.97 14.09 -3.69
N SER A 317 7.24 13.62 -2.68
CA SER A 317 6.54 14.46 -1.71
C SER A 317 7.49 15.46 -1.05
N TYR A 318 8.66 15.01 -0.60
CA TYR A 318 9.69 15.88 -0.03
C TYR A 318 10.24 16.90 -1.02
N GLU A 319 10.57 16.47 -2.24
CA GLU A 319 11.16 17.35 -3.26
C GLU A 319 10.16 18.41 -3.75
N TYR A 320 8.90 18.01 -3.96
CA TYR A 320 7.81 18.92 -4.30
C TYR A 320 7.54 19.93 -3.19
N ARG A 321 7.53 19.48 -1.91
CA ARG A 321 7.34 20.37 -0.76
C ARG A 321 8.47 21.39 -0.62
N LYS A 322 9.73 20.98 -0.81
CA LYS A 322 10.90 21.86 -0.85
C LYS A 322 10.77 22.90 -1.97
N LEU A 323 10.36 22.49 -3.17
CA LEU A 323 10.19 23.40 -4.29
C LEU A 323 9.12 24.44 -4.02
N LEU A 324 7.95 24.05 -3.49
CA LEU A 324 6.91 25.02 -3.13
C LEU A 324 7.39 26.03 -2.07
N ASN A 325 8.19 25.58 -1.07
CA ASN A 325 8.82 26.50 -0.11
C ASN A 325 9.78 27.48 -0.78
N LYS A 326 10.57 27.00 -1.76
CA LYS A 326 11.48 27.84 -2.54
C LYS A 326 10.73 28.87 -3.38
N ILE A 327 9.68 28.45 -4.09
CA ILE A 327 8.83 29.35 -4.88
C ILE A 327 8.24 30.43 -4.00
N GLN A 328 7.68 30.08 -2.85
CA GLN A 328 7.14 31.06 -1.91
C GLN A 328 8.20 32.02 -1.36
N ALA A 329 9.40 31.52 -1.03
CA ALA A 329 10.48 32.37 -0.53
C ALA A 329 10.96 33.38 -1.59
N GLU A 330 10.94 32.98 -2.87
CA GLU A 330 11.39 33.82 -3.99
C GLU A 330 10.31 34.80 -4.47
N HIS A 331 9.02 34.42 -4.47
CA HIS A 331 7.93 35.18 -5.09
C HIS A 331 6.88 35.71 -4.09
N GLY A 332 6.98 35.34 -2.82
CA GLY A 332 6.03 35.72 -1.77
C GLY A 332 4.72 34.94 -1.80
N LYS A 333 3.89 35.13 -0.77
CA LYS A 333 2.61 34.41 -0.59
C LYS A 333 1.53 34.79 -1.62
N GLN A 334 1.61 35.96 -2.22
CA GLN A 334 0.60 36.46 -3.17
C GLN A 334 0.81 35.95 -4.61
N CYS A 335 1.90 35.22 -4.87
CA CYS A 335 2.11 34.63 -6.18
C CYS A 335 1.03 33.59 -6.51
N LYS A 336 0.85 33.29 -7.80
CA LYS A 336 -0.11 32.31 -8.29
C LYS A 336 0.65 31.21 -9.01
N ILE A 337 0.54 29.99 -8.51
CA ILE A 337 1.22 28.82 -9.10
C ILE A 337 0.25 28.13 -10.04
N TYR A 338 0.67 27.96 -11.29
CA TYR A 338 -0.07 27.23 -12.32
C TYR A 338 0.68 25.91 -12.59
N ILE A 339 0.10 24.81 -12.14
CA ILE A 339 0.70 23.49 -12.29
C ILE A 339 0.31 22.90 -13.65
N LEU A 340 1.32 22.44 -14.38
CA LEU A 340 1.19 21.70 -15.63
C LEU A 340 1.51 20.22 -15.34
N PRO A 341 0.50 19.37 -15.08
CA PRO A 341 0.73 18.00 -14.65
C PRO A 341 0.91 17.06 -15.85
N ALA A 342 2.00 16.30 -15.83
CA ALA A 342 2.17 15.04 -16.53
C ALA A 342 2.75 14.05 -15.52
N VAL A 343 1.89 13.47 -14.67
CA VAL A 343 2.31 12.67 -13.52
C VAL A 343 1.49 11.39 -13.33
N PRO A 344 2.05 10.34 -12.68
CA PRO A 344 1.27 9.22 -12.17
C PRO A 344 0.13 9.65 -11.23
N VAL A 345 -0.94 8.85 -11.18
CA VAL A 345 -2.17 9.19 -10.42
C VAL A 345 -1.91 9.41 -8.93
N SER A 346 -1.03 8.63 -8.31
CA SER A 346 -0.69 8.78 -6.89
C SER A 346 0.12 10.04 -6.61
N ILE A 347 1.02 10.43 -7.53
CA ILE A 347 1.73 11.72 -7.46
C ILE A 347 0.75 12.89 -7.57
N ALA A 348 -0.28 12.81 -8.43
CA ALA A 348 -1.30 13.85 -8.52
C ALA A 348 -2.04 14.03 -7.18
N ILE A 349 -2.43 12.94 -6.52
CA ILE A 349 -3.06 13.01 -5.19
C ILE A 349 -2.09 13.62 -4.17
N GLU A 350 -0.85 13.16 -4.14
CA GLU A 350 0.16 13.65 -3.20
C GLU A 350 0.47 15.15 -3.38
N CYS A 351 0.48 15.64 -4.63
CA CYS A 351 0.64 17.07 -4.91
C CYS A 351 -0.41 17.93 -4.20
N GLY A 352 -1.64 17.42 -4.08
CA GLY A 352 -2.69 18.07 -3.32
C GLY A 352 -2.47 17.98 -1.81
N ARG A 353 -2.18 16.77 -1.32
CA ARG A 353 -2.11 16.50 0.13
C ARG A 353 -1.07 17.31 0.87
N VAL A 354 0.06 17.59 0.22
CA VAL A 354 1.16 18.29 0.88
C VAL A 354 0.93 19.80 0.98
N ILE A 355 -0.10 20.34 0.32
CA ILE A 355 -0.41 21.78 0.32
C ILE A 355 -0.82 22.20 1.73
N LEU A 356 -0.25 23.32 2.19
CA LEU A 356 -0.50 23.88 3.51
C LEU A 356 -1.45 25.07 3.39
N PRO A 357 -2.73 24.96 3.83
CA PRO A 357 -3.77 25.96 3.53
C PRO A 357 -3.47 27.38 4.00
N THR A 358 -2.75 27.54 5.11
CA THR A 358 -2.43 28.86 5.67
C THR A 358 -1.13 29.44 5.15
N LYS A 359 -0.28 28.59 4.56
CA LYS A 359 1.06 28.96 4.11
C LYS A 359 1.07 29.19 2.60
N ASP A 360 0.65 28.22 1.81
CA ASP A 360 0.93 28.19 0.39
C ASP A 360 0.17 29.25 -0.41
N PRO A 361 0.72 29.72 -1.55
CA PRO A 361 0.03 30.64 -2.45
C PRO A 361 -1.17 29.97 -3.14
N GLU A 362 -1.94 30.74 -3.91
CA GLU A 362 -3.02 30.18 -4.74
C GLU A 362 -2.45 29.22 -5.79
N ILE A 363 -2.97 28.00 -5.82
CA ILE A 363 -2.56 26.95 -6.76
C ILE A 363 -3.71 26.63 -7.72
N TYR A 364 -3.39 26.76 -9.00
CA TYR A 364 -4.27 26.46 -10.10
C TYR A 364 -3.74 25.28 -10.91
N ILE A 365 -4.59 24.30 -11.20
CA ILE A 365 -4.23 23.16 -12.03
C ILE A 365 -4.67 23.41 -13.47
N CYS A 366 -3.77 23.10 -14.39
CA CYS A 366 -4.05 23.11 -15.82
C CYS A 366 -4.35 21.71 -16.35
N GLU A 367 -5.27 21.62 -17.30
CA GLU A 367 -5.57 20.41 -18.06
C GLU A 367 -5.04 20.57 -19.49
N TYR A 368 -4.55 19.48 -20.08
CA TYR A 368 -4.03 19.49 -21.45
C TYR A 368 -5.13 19.18 -22.46
N TYR A 369 -5.26 20.03 -23.47
CA TYR A 369 -6.24 19.90 -24.56
C TYR A 369 -5.50 19.72 -25.89
N PRO A 370 -5.42 18.48 -26.43
CA PRO A 370 -4.75 18.23 -27.71
C PRO A 370 -5.36 19.04 -28.87
N ASP A 371 -6.69 19.18 -28.88
CA ASP A 371 -7.48 19.93 -29.84
C ASP A 371 -7.26 21.46 -29.77
N LYS A 372 -6.95 21.98 -28.57
CA LYS A 372 -6.62 23.40 -28.34
C LYS A 372 -5.12 23.66 -28.29
N ASN A 373 -4.34 22.64 -28.64
CA ASN A 373 -2.88 22.64 -28.67
C ASN A 373 -2.23 23.24 -27.41
N GLY A 374 -2.69 22.79 -26.22
CA GLY A 374 -1.98 23.15 -25.00
C GLY A 374 -2.78 23.10 -23.70
N PHE A 375 -2.08 23.44 -22.63
CA PHE A 375 -2.60 23.54 -21.27
C PHE A 375 -3.53 24.74 -21.10
N LYS A 376 -4.62 24.55 -20.36
CA LYS A 376 -5.53 25.61 -19.90
C LYS A 376 -5.81 25.47 -18.42
N LYS A 377 -5.88 26.59 -17.70
CA LYS A 377 -6.31 26.63 -16.30
C LYS A 377 -7.76 26.13 -16.19
N VAL A 378 -8.00 25.13 -15.34
CA VAL A 378 -9.35 24.58 -15.13
C VAL A 378 -9.83 24.61 -13.69
N LEU A 379 -8.95 24.47 -12.69
CA LEU A 379 -9.36 24.28 -11.31
C LEU A 379 -8.44 25.02 -10.34
N GLN A 380 -9.01 25.69 -9.33
CA GLN A 380 -8.28 26.16 -8.16
C GLN A 380 -8.44 25.12 -7.04
N ILE A 381 -7.36 24.73 -6.38
CA ILE A 381 -7.42 23.61 -5.43
C ILE A 381 -7.35 23.99 -3.96
N ASN A 382 -6.81 25.17 -3.59
CA ASN A 382 -6.67 25.62 -2.21
C ASN A 382 -7.30 26.99 -1.93
#